data_AF-A0A7D4IJZ0-F1
#
_entry.id   AF-A0A7D4IJZ0-F1
#
_cell.length_a   1.000
_cell.length_b   1.000
_cell.length_c   1.000
_cell.angle_alpha   90.00
_cell.angle_beta   90.00
_cell.angle_gamma   90.00
#
_symmetry.space_group_name_H-M   'P 1'
#
loop_
_entity.id
_entity.type
_entity.pdbx_description
1 polymer ?
#
loop_
_entity_poly.entity_id
_entity_poly.type
_entity_poly.pdbx_seq_one_letter_code
_entity_poly.pdbx_strand_id
1 'polypeptide(L)'
;MHAMRTALAGAVLAVCAAPALAGTVTVITSFPKDLTQAYKTAFEKANPGITLEVLNKNTVSGIAYVRETPAGQRPEVFWASAPDAFEVLGRDKLLASSADVANKQVPDKIGNYPINDPGGMYLGQALAGYGIIYNTRYIAAHKIPAPVEWKDLLSPQWFGHVGITSPSRSGTMHLTVETILQGEGWDEGWSTLLRMSGNSSAVTERSFGVPDGVNNGQFGAGPVIDFFGLSSKYSKFPVEFVYPSETAIVPANIALIQGAKNTEEGKKFIAFTLSQAGQELLLEPKISRLPVLPYSMLAGKIPQGYPDPAEIAKRSKVQFNADLSQSRYYVVQSLYDQTVTFRLKELQAATKAIYDAEAKLGDKAKSGRAAELLAQARKLTWAPLIDGKKAADPAFLAIFAGNKKDAAVNQQITQLEGEWNGRSKANYEEAVKLAKQAAAL
;
A
#
# COMPACT_ATOMS: atom_id res chain seq x y z
N MET A 1 -75.66 -47.80 -34.98
CA MET A 1 -74.53 -47.98 -34.04
C MET A 1 -73.23 -47.72 -34.77
N HIS A 2 -72.67 -46.51 -34.68
CA HIS A 2 -71.30 -46.18 -35.08
C HIS A 2 -70.71 -45.37 -33.93
N ALA A 3 -69.72 -45.94 -33.24
CA ALA A 3 -69.09 -45.33 -32.08
C ALA A 3 -67.90 -44.47 -32.52
N MET A 4 -67.97 -43.19 -32.22
CA MET A 4 -66.93 -42.19 -32.48
C MET A 4 -65.90 -42.25 -31.35
N ARG A 5 -64.65 -42.61 -31.66
CA ARG A 5 -63.52 -42.55 -30.73
C ARG A 5 -62.88 -41.16 -30.79
N THR A 6 -63.05 -40.37 -29.73
CA THR A 6 -62.33 -39.12 -29.49
C THR A 6 -60.94 -39.42 -28.94
N ALA A 7 -59.90 -39.02 -29.66
CA ALA A 7 -58.52 -39.01 -29.18
C ALA A 7 -58.20 -37.64 -28.57
N LEU A 8 -57.88 -37.61 -27.28
CA LEU A 8 -57.45 -36.41 -26.56
C LEU A 8 -55.92 -36.26 -26.70
N ALA A 9 -55.45 -35.27 -27.46
CA ALA A 9 -54.04 -34.93 -27.54
C ALA A 9 -53.68 -33.97 -26.39
N GLY A 10 -52.94 -34.47 -25.39
CA GLY A 10 -52.38 -33.64 -24.32
C GLY A 10 -51.16 -32.89 -24.81
N ALA A 11 -51.24 -31.55 -24.87
CA ALA A 11 -50.11 -30.69 -25.13
C ALA A 11 -49.24 -30.57 -23.87
N VAL A 12 -48.06 -31.18 -23.88
CA VAL A 12 -47.03 -30.97 -22.85
C VAL A 12 -46.33 -29.65 -23.17
N LEU A 13 -46.58 -28.63 -22.34
CA LEU A 13 -45.81 -27.39 -22.32
C LEU A 13 -44.41 -27.70 -21.77
N ALA A 14 -43.45 -27.89 -22.67
CA ALA A 14 -42.04 -27.88 -22.33
C ALA A 14 -41.63 -26.45 -21.97
N VAL A 15 -41.48 -26.19 -20.67
CA VAL A 15 -40.83 -24.97 -20.17
C VAL A 15 -39.35 -25.07 -20.58
N CYS A 16 -38.99 -24.39 -21.67
CA CYS A 16 -37.59 -24.14 -22.00
C CYS A 16 -37.00 -23.24 -20.91
N ALA A 17 -36.35 -23.83 -19.91
CA ALA A 17 -35.42 -23.10 -19.06
C ALA A 17 -34.28 -22.60 -19.96
N ALA A 18 -34.25 -21.29 -20.23
CA ALA A 18 -33.09 -20.68 -20.88
C ALA A 18 -31.85 -21.03 -20.04
N PRO A 19 -30.75 -21.50 -20.65
CA PRO A 19 -29.52 -21.74 -19.90
C PRO A 19 -29.12 -20.43 -19.22
N ALA A 20 -28.99 -20.47 -17.90
CA ALA A 20 -28.40 -19.35 -17.17
C ALA A 20 -27.01 -19.12 -17.76
N LEU A 21 -26.83 -18.00 -18.46
CA LEU A 21 -25.53 -17.57 -18.96
C LEU A 21 -24.59 -17.52 -17.75
N ALA A 22 -23.61 -18.41 -17.71
CA ALA A 22 -22.60 -18.40 -16.67
C ALA A 22 -21.82 -17.07 -16.78
N GLY A 23 -21.97 -16.19 -15.80
CA GLY A 23 -21.33 -14.89 -15.81
C GLY A 23 -19.89 -14.97 -15.30
N THR A 24 -18.94 -14.32 -15.97
CA THR A 24 -17.57 -14.18 -15.47
C THR A 24 -17.40 -12.81 -14.84
N VAL A 25 -16.89 -12.75 -13.60
CA VAL A 25 -16.48 -11.52 -12.94
C VAL A 25 -14.96 -11.43 -12.99
N THR A 26 -14.44 -10.47 -13.73
CA THR A 26 -13.01 -10.20 -13.77
C THR A 26 -12.65 -9.18 -12.70
N VAL A 27 -11.80 -9.58 -11.75
CA VAL A 27 -11.30 -8.73 -10.67
C VAL A 27 -9.85 -8.36 -10.94
N ILE A 28 -9.58 -7.07 -11.05
CA ILE A 28 -8.21 -6.55 -11.11
C ILE A 28 -7.76 -6.12 -9.72
N THR A 29 -6.64 -6.68 -9.26
CA THR A 29 -6.19 -6.51 -7.87
C THR A 29 -4.69 -6.66 -7.70
N SER A 30 -4.16 -6.03 -6.66
CA SER A 30 -2.78 -6.16 -6.20
C SER A 30 -2.61 -7.16 -5.04
N PHE A 31 -3.68 -7.84 -4.64
CA PHE A 31 -3.66 -8.74 -3.48
C PHE A 31 -2.99 -10.09 -3.76
N PRO A 32 -2.39 -10.72 -2.72
CA PRO A 32 -1.75 -12.02 -2.86
C PRO A 32 -2.76 -13.12 -3.21
N LYS A 33 -2.26 -14.18 -3.84
CA LYS A 33 -3.07 -15.32 -4.30
C LYS A 33 -3.86 -15.98 -3.18
N ASP A 34 -3.29 -16.08 -1.97
CA ASP A 34 -3.96 -16.68 -0.81
C ASP A 34 -5.29 -15.99 -0.51
N LEU A 35 -5.31 -14.65 -0.54
CA LEU A 35 -6.53 -13.86 -0.36
C LEU A 35 -7.50 -14.07 -1.53
N THR A 36 -7.03 -13.88 -2.77
CA THR A 36 -7.93 -13.95 -3.93
C THR A 36 -8.51 -15.34 -4.14
N GLN A 37 -7.77 -16.40 -3.80
CA GLN A 37 -8.23 -17.78 -3.92
C GLN A 37 -9.26 -18.14 -2.86
N ALA A 38 -9.08 -17.70 -1.61
CA ALA A 38 -10.09 -17.90 -0.56
C ALA A 38 -11.43 -17.26 -0.95
N TYR A 39 -11.38 -16.02 -1.44
CA TYR A 39 -12.57 -15.32 -1.92
C TYR A 39 -13.19 -15.96 -3.16
N LYS A 40 -12.38 -16.38 -4.15
CA LYS A 40 -12.87 -17.11 -5.33
C LYS A 40 -13.64 -18.35 -4.90
N THR A 41 -13.03 -19.21 -4.09
CA THR A 41 -13.64 -20.47 -3.65
C THR A 41 -14.95 -20.23 -2.88
N ALA A 42 -14.96 -19.28 -1.95
CA ALA A 42 -16.15 -19.00 -1.14
C ALA A 42 -17.27 -18.33 -1.96
N PHE A 43 -16.92 -17.40 -2.85
CA PHE A 43 -17.87 -16.69 -3.70
C PHE A 43 -18.55 -17.61 -4.72
N GLU A 44 -17.78 -18.44 -5.43
CA GLU A 44 -18.31 -19.36 -6.44
C GLU A 44 -19.20 -20.44 -5.82
N LYS A 45 -18.86 -20.87 -4.60
CA LYS A 45 -19.73 -21.76 -3.81
C LYS A 45 -21.06 -21.09 -3.45
N ALA A 46 -21.03 -19.80 -3.09
CA ALA A 46 -22.22 -19.04 -2.71
C ALA A 46 -23.05 -18.57 -3.93
N ASN A 47 -22.43 -18.49 -5.11
CA ASN A 47 -23.06 -18.01 -6.35
C ASN A 47 -22.83 -19.01 -7.50
N PRO A 48 -23.52 -20.17 -7.49
CA PRO A 48 -23.38 -21.15 -8.56
C PRO A 48 -23.68 -20.53 -9.93
N GLY A 49 -22.82 -20.80 -10.90
CA GLY A 49 -22.93 -20.25 -12.26
C GLY A 49 -22.20 -18.91 -12.47
N ILE A 50 -21.59 -18.31 -11.44
CA ILE A 50 -20.67 -17.18 -11.61
C ILE A 50 -19.23 -17.66 -11.42
N THR A 51 -18.34 -17.31 -12.35
CA THR A 51 -16.90 -17.61 -12.26
C THR A 51 -16.12 -16.33 -11.95
N LEU A 52 -15.19 -16.39 -10.99
CA LEU A 52 -14.28 -15.29 -10.68
C LEU A 52 -12.94 -15.47 -11.41
N GLU A 53 -12.54 -14.49 -12.21
CA GLU A 53 -11.22 -14.41 -12.83
C GLU A 53 -10.41 -13.29 -12.18
N VAL A 54 -9.13 -13.57 -11.87
CA VAL A 54 -8.29 -12.63 -11.13
C VAL A 54 -7.14 -12.15 -12.02
N LEU A 55 -7.11 -10.87 -12.31
CA LEU A 55 -6.00 -10.18 -12.96
C LEU A 55 -5.09 -9.55 -11.89
N ASN A 56 -4.00 -10.25 -11.56
CA ASN A 56 -3.03 -9.75 -10.58
C ASN A 56 -2.12 -8.68 -11.20
N LYS A 57 -2.31 -7.43 -10.80
CA LYS A 57 -1.47 -6.29 -11.20
C LYS A 57 -1.21 -5.42 -9.97
N ASN A 58 0.01 -4.90 -9.84
CA ASN A 58 0.25 -3.87 -8.80
C ASN A 58 -0.68 -2.67 -9.03
N THR A 59 -0.92 -1.86 -8.00
CA THR A 59 -1.91 -0.77 -8.06
C THR A 59 -1.69 0.17 -9.25
N VAL A 60 -0.44 0.55 -9.54
CA VAL A 60 -0.09 1.46 -10.64
C VAL A 60 -0.43 0.84 -12.00
N SER A 61 0.01 -0.39 -12.26
CA SER A 61 -0.32 -1.13 -13.47
C SER A 61 -1.82 -1.44 -13.56
N GLY A 62 -2.49 -1.58 -12.42
CA GLY A 62 -3.94 -1.75 -12.33
C GLY A 62 -4.69 -0.52 -12.85
N ILE A 63 -4.35 0.66 -12.32
CA ILE A 63 -4.93 1.94 -12.75
C ILE A 63 -4.69 2.15 -14.25
N ALA A 64 -3.45 1.95 -14.71
CA ALA A 64 -3.11 2.07 -16.13
C ALA A 64 -3.92 1.12 -17.00
N TYR A 65 -4.05 -0.15 -16.60
CA TYR A 65 -4.84 -1.13 -17.33
C TYR A 65 -6.31 -0.72 -17.47
N VAL A 66 -6.94 -0.24 -16.39
CA VAL A 66 -8.34 0.22 -16.45
C VAL A 66 -8.50 1.43 -17.37
N ARG A 67 -7.56 2.39 -17.31
CA ARG A 67 -7.54 3.58 -18.18
C ARG A 67 -7.41 3.22 -19.66
N GLU A 68 -6.51 2.30 -19.97
CA GLU A 68 -6.16 1.94 -21.34
C GLU A 68 -7.11 0.91 -21.98
N THR A 69 -7.90 0.21 -21.17
CA THR A 69 -8.85 -0.79 -21.66
C THR A 69 -10.17 -0.13 -22.10
N PRO A 70 -10.67 -0.39 -23.33
CA PRO A 70 -11.94 0.15 -23.81
C PRO A 70 -13.14 -0.33 -22.99
N ALA A 71 -14.20 0.49 -22.94
CA ALA A 71 -15.49 0.06 -22.40
C ALA A 71 -15.99 -1.21 -23.12
N GLY A 72 -16.62 -2.11 -22.37
CA GLY A 72 -17.00 -3.46 -22.81
C GLY A 72 -15.86 -4.48 -22.75
N GLN A 73 -14.62 -4.09 -22.45
CA GLN A 73 -13.50 -5.01 -22.22
C GLN A 73 -12.84 -4.82 -20.85
N ARG A 74 -13.29 -3.80 -20.10
CA ARG A 74 -12.80 -3.54 -18.75
C ARG A 74 -13.18 -4.67 -17.80
N PRO A 75 -12.32 -4.96 -16.80
CA PRO A 75 -12.70 -5.84 -15.71
C PRO A 75 -13.88 -5.25 -14.94
N GLU A 76 -14.67 -6.09 -14.28
CA GLU A 76 -15.83 -5.65 -13.50
C GLU A 76 -15.43 -4.92 -12.22
N VAL A 77 -14.39 -5.40 -11.53
CA VAL A 77 -14.09 -4.94 -10.16
C VAL A 77 -12.63 -4.53 -10.02
N PHE A 78 -12.40 -3.34 -9.46
CA PHE A 78 -11.09 -2.93 -8.94
C PHE A 78 -11.04 -3.16 -7.44
N TRP A 79 -10.05 -3.91 -6.96
CA TRP A 79 -9.92 -4.25 -5.54
C TRP A 79 -8.49 -4.08 -5.05
N ALA A 80 -8.24 -3.09 -4.18
CA ALA A 80 -6.89 -2.72 -3.77
C ALA A 80 -6.85 -2.05 -2.39
N SER A 81 -5.70 -2.10 -1.73
CA SER A 81 -5.51 -1.51 -0.39
C SER A 81 -5.29 0.01 -0.42
N ALA A 82 -5.18 0.60 -1.61
CA ALA A 82 -4.76 1.98 -1.78
C ALA A 82 -5.98 2.87 -2.07
N PRO A 83 -6.50 3.63 -1.08
CA PRO A 83 -7.71 4.44 -1.27
C PRO A 83 -7.51 5.55 -2.31
N ASP A 84 -6.31 6.13 -2.37
CA ASP A 84 -5.90 7.09 -3.39
C ASP A 84 -6.03 6.57 -4.84
N ALA A 85 -5.88 5.26 -5.07
CA ALA A 85 -6.12 4.66 -6.38
C ALA A 85 -7.59 4.82 -6.83
N PHE A 86 -8.53 4.78 -5.88
CA PHE A 86 -9.95 4.94 -6.15
C PHE A 86 -10.29 6.39 -6.42
N GLU A 87 -9.64 7.33 -5.73
CA GLU A 87 -9.73 8.77 -6.05
C GLU A 87 -9.23 9.06 -7.48
N VAL A 88 -8.09 8.47 -7.86
CA VAL A 88 -7.55 8.59 -9.21
C VAL A 88 -8.52 8.06 -10.26
N LEU A 89 -9.11 6.88 -10.04
CA LEU A 89 -10.09 6.28 -10.97
C LEU A 89 -11.42 7.06 -10.99
N GLY A 90 -11.87 7.56 -9.84
CA GLY A 90 -13.09 8.36 -9.70
C GLY A 90 -12.99 9.68 -10.44
N ARG A 91 -11.89 10.41 -10.25
CA ARG A 91 -11.58 11.66 -10.98
C ARG A 91 -11.60 11.46 -12.50
N ASP A 92 -11.07 10.34 -12.96
CA ASP A 92 -11.03 9.99 -14.38
C ASP A 92 -12.36 9.40 -14.91
N LYS A 93 -13.40 9.35 -14.07
CA LYS A 93 -14.74 8.83 -14.38
C LYS A 93 -14.74 7.36 -14.82
N LEU A 94 -13.88 6.56 -14.19
CA LEU A 94 -13.70 5.13 -14.47
C LEU A 94 -14.41 4.23 -13.46
N LEU A 95 -15.11 4.78 -12.47
CA LEU A 95 -15.89 4.03 -11.49
C LEU A 95 -17.39 4.20 -11.74
N ALA A 96 -18.13 3.13 -11.47
CA ALA A 96 -19.58 3.13 -11.41
C ALA A 96 -20.04 3.06 -9.95
N SER A 97 -21.20 3.64 -9.65
CA SER A 97 -21.73 3.57 -8.28
C SER A 97 -22.05 2.12 -7.88
N SER A 98 -21.69 1.79 -6.65
CA SER A 98 -22.01 0.50 -5.99
C SER A 98 -22.68 0.71 -4.62
N ALA A 99 -23.22 1.91 -4.37
CA ALA A 99 -23.87 2.25 -3.11
C ALA A 99 -25.05 1.33 -2.75
N ASP A 100 -25.72 0.76 -3.76
CA ASP A 100 -26.85 -0.15 -3.60
C ASP A 100 -26.46 -1.51 -2.98
N VAL A 101 -25.18 -1.88 -3.04
CA VAL A 101 -24.65 -3.12 -2.44
C VAL A 101 -23.85 -2.89 -1.16
N ALA A 102 -23.83 -1.66 -0.63
CA ALA A 102 -23.16 -1.36 0.63
C ALA A 102 -23.78 -2.13 1.81
N ASN A 103 -22.94 -2.69 2.67
CA ASN A 103 -23.40 -3.32 3.91
C ASN A 103 -23.65 -2.24 4.97
N LYS A 104 -24.92 -2.09 5.39
CA LYS A 104 -25.37 -1.09 6.38
C LYS A 104 -24.78 -1.27 7.79
N GLN A 105 -24.14 -2.40 8.05
CA GLN A 105 -23.48 -2.69 9.33
C GLN A 105 -22.03 -2.22 9.36
N VAL A 106 -21.47 -1.83 8.20
CA VAL A 106 -20.16 -1.17 8.14
C VAL A 106 -20.30 0.23 8.75
N PRO A 107 -19.48 0.59 9.75
CA PRO A 107 -19.50 1.94 10.31
C PRO A 107 -19.21 3.00 9.25
N ASP A 108 -19.72 4.22 9.43
CA ASP A 108 -19.50 5.30 8.47
C ASP A 108 -18.02 5.69 8.35
N LYS A 109 -17.25 5.56 9.44
CA LYS A 109 -15.85 5.99 9.52
C LYS A 109 -15.00 5.14 10.44
N ILE A 110 -13.68 5.19 10.21
CA ILE A 110 -12.62 4.72 11.10
C ILE A 110 -11.72 5.91 11.44
N GLY A 111 -11.65 6.29 12.72
CA GLY A 111 -11.03 7.56 13.10
C GLY A 111 -11.74 8.76 12.44
N ASN A 112 -11.02 9.52 11.63
CA ASN A 112 -11.55 10.62 10.80
C ASN A 112 -11.92 10.21 9.38
N TYR A 113 -11.57 8.99 8.95
CA TYR A 113 -11.61 8.60 7.55
C TYR A 113 -12.92 7.86 7.23
N PRO A 114 -13.67 8.25 6.17
CA PRO A 114 -14.90 7.55 5.78
C PRO A 114 -14.57 6.14 5.26
N ILE A 115 -15.26 5.11 5.78
CA ILE A 115 -14.99 3.72 5.35
C ILE A 115 -15.48 3.51 3.91
N ASN A 116 -16.68 4.00 3.60
CA ASN A 116 -17.23 4.01 2.25
C ASN A 116 -17.10 5.42 1.66
N ASP A 117 -16.92 5.51 0.33
CA ASP A 117 -17.01 6.79 -0.36
C ASP A 117 -18.39 7.42 -0.13
N PRO A 118 -18.47 8.67 0.36
CA PRO A 118 -19.73 9.40 0.43
C PRO A 118 -20.43 9.54 -0.93
N GLY A 119 -19.68 9.56 -2.03
CA GLY A 119 -20.21 9.56 -3.40
C GLY A 119 -20.70 8.19 -3.90
N GLY A 120 -20.45 7.11 -3.15
CA GLY A 120 -20.88 5.76 -3.48
C GLY A 120 -20.14 5.11 -4.65
N MET A 121 -18.98 5.63 -5.06
CA MET A 121 -18.16 5.10 -6.16
C MET A 121 -17.30 3.91 -5.74
N TYR A 122 -16.97 3.82 -4.46
CA TYR A 122 -16.20 2.71 -3.91
C TYR A 122 -16.59 2.45 -2.45
N LEU A 123 -16.35 1.23 -1.98
CA LEU A 123 -16.74 0.77 -0.64
C LEU A 123 -15.52 0.23 0.10
N GLY A 124 -15.46 0.46 1.41
CA GLY A 124 -14.44 -0.11 2.27
C GLY A 124 -14.68 -1.59 2.49
N GLN A 125 -13.69 -2.41 2.15
CA GLN A 125 -13.78 -3.88 2.20
C GLN A 125 -12.96 -4.48 3.35
N ALA A 126 -11.83 -3.89 3.68
CA ALA A 126 -11.02 -4.25 4.83
C ALA A 126 -10.39 -2.98 5.41
N LEU A 127 -9.87 -3.05 6.63
CA LEU A 127 -9.06 -2.01 7.24
C LEU A 127 -7.59 -2.45 7.22
N ALA A 128 -6.69 -1.46 7.13
CA ALA A 128 -5.27 -1.70 7.23
C ALA A 128 -4.57 -0.50 7.86
N GLY A 129 -3.54 -0.80 8.66
CA GLY A 129 -2.58 0.18 9.13
C GLY A 129 -1.16 -0.13 8.70
N TYR A 130 -0.24 0.74 9.10
CA TYR A 130 1.14 0.73 8.65
C TYR A 130 2.06 0.57 9.85
N GLY A 131 3.05 -0.30 9.73
CA GLY A 131 3.93 -0.57 10.84
C GLY A 131 5.20 -1.29 10.46
N ILE A 132 5.83 -1.88 11.46
CA ILE A 132 7.13 -2.51 11.35
C ILE A 132 6.97 -3.99 11.62
N ILE A 133 7.37 -4.82 10.65
CA ILE A 133 7.64 -6.24 10.90
C ILE A 133 9.11 -6.40 11.27
N TYR A 134 9.42 -7.23 12.25
CA TYR A 134 10.80 -7.57 12.60
C TYR A 134 10.95 -9.04 13.01
N ASN A 135 12.12 -9.61 12.74
CA ASN A 135 12.46 -10.99 13.08
C ASN A 135 13.13 -11.05 14.46
N THR A 136 12.44 -11.68 15.41
CA THR A 136 12.86 -11.81 16.81
C THR A 136 14.19 -12.56 16.98
N ARG A 137 14.43 -13.59 16.17
CA ARG A 137 15.69 -14.36 16.20
C ARG A 137 16.83 -13.56 15.61
N TYR A 138 16.59 -12.84 14.52
CA TYR A 138 17.57 -11.99 13.86
C TYR A 138 18.06 -10.89 14.80
N ILE A 139 17.14 -10.11 15.37
CA ILE A 139 17.53 -8.98 16.23
C ILE A 139 18.25 -9.47 17.50
N ALA A 140 17.89 -10.63 18.04
CA ALA A 140 18.60 -11.24 19.17
C ALA A 140 20.04 -11.64 18.80
N ALA A 141 20.22 -12.28 17.63
CA ALA A 141 21.53 -12.68 17.14
C ALA A 141 22.46 -11.47 16.85
N HIS A 142 21.88 -10.38 16.36
CA HIS A 142 22.60 -9.14 16.04
C HIS A 142 22.67 -8.13 17.21
N LYS A 143 22.06 -8.45 18.37
CA LYS A 143 21.99 -7.57 19.56
C LYS A 143 21.36 -6.20 19.25
N ILE A 144 20.34 -6.19 18.41
CA ILE A 144 19.57 -5.00 18.04
C ILE A 144 18.29 -4.95 18.88
N PRO A 145 17.92 -3.80 19.47
CA PRO A 145 16.67 -3.68 20.21
C PRO A 145 15.46 -3.79 19.26
N ALA A 146 14.36 -4.36 19.76
CA ALA A 146 13.12 -4.42 19.00
C ALA A 146 12.61 -3.00 18.69
N PRO A 147 12.25 -2.70 17.42
CA PRO A 147 11.73 -1.39 17.06
C PRO A 147 10.27 -1.26 17.51
N VAL A 148 9.87 -0.06 17.93
CA VAL A 148 8.49 0.29 18.28
C VAL A 148 7.99 1.54 17.54
N GLU A 149 8.91 2.40 17.08
CA GLU A 149 8.64 3.62 16.31
C GLU A 149 9.47 3.64 15.02
N TRP A 150 9.02 4.39 14.00
CA TRP A 150 9.79 4.56 12.75
C TRP A 150 11.22 5.03 12.99
N LYS A 151 11.40 5.88 14.01
CA LYS A 151 12.69 6.49 14.40
C LYS A 151 13.70 5.46 14.88
N ASP A 152 13.26 4.32 15.39
CA ASP A 152 14.17 3.28 15.89
C ASP A 152 15.01 2.69 14.74
N LEU A 153 14.41 2.56 13.55
CA LEU A 153 15.06 2.05 12.34
C LEU A 153 16.12 3.03 11.76
N LEU A 154 16.22 4.25 12.28
CA LEU A 154 17.14 5.31 11.81
C LEU A 154 18.48 5.34 12.56
N SER A 155 18.62 4.50 13.58
CA SER A 155 19.81 4.46 14.42
C SER A 155 20.95 3.68 13.74
N PRO A 156 22.23 4.00 14.02
CA PRO A 156 23.37 3.35 13.35
C PRO A 156 23.41 1.81 13.49
N GLN A 157 22.88 1.28 14.59
CA GLN A 157 22.74 -0.16 14.83
C GLN A 157 21.84 -0.89 13.81
N TRP A 158 20.98 -0.16 13.10
CA TRP A 158 20.12 -0.70 12.04
C TRP A 158 20.74 -0.63 10.64
N PHE A 159 21.94 -0.05 10.50
CA PHE A 159 22.60 0.06 9.20
C PHE A 159 22.86 -1.33 8.59
N GLY A 160 22.27 -1.60 7.43
CA GLY A 160 22.32 -2.89 6.75
C GLY A 160 21.32 -3.94 7.25
N HIS A 161 20.43 -3.60 8.19
CA HIS A 161 19.49 -4.52 8.82
C HIS A 161 18.02 -4.25 8.45
N VAL A 162 17.74 -3.24 7.63
CA VAL A 162 16.39 -2.89 7.17
C VAL A 162 16.18 -3.37 5.74
N GLY A 163 14.97 -3.81 5.40
CA GLY A 163 14.54 -4.00 4.01
C GLY A 163 13.34 -3.11 3.70
N ILE A 164 13.33 -2.50 2.52
CA ILE A 164 12.29 -1.56 2.08
C ILE A 164 11.74 -1.93 0.70
N THR A 165 10.63 -1.33 0.29
CA THR A 165 10.12 -1.33 -1.09
C THR A 165 10.06 0.12 -1.59
N SER A 166 10.01 0.33 -2.92
CA SER A 166 9.71 1.64 -3.49
C SER A 166 8.20 1.91 -3.60
N PRO A 167 7.71 3.13 -3.31
CA PRO A 167 6.32 3.50 -3.54
C PRO A 167 5.87 3.39 -5.01
N SER A 168 6.79 3.50 -5.99
CA SER A 168 6.45 3.30 -7.42
C SER A 168 6.18 1.83 -7.77
N ARG A 169 6.70 0.91 -6.95
CA ARG A 169 6.52 -0.54 -7.10
C ARG A 169 5.34 -1.06 -6.27
N SER A 170 4.85 -0.28 -5.32
CA SER A 170 3.71 -0.68 -4.49
C SER A 170 2.91 0.46 -3.87
N GLY A 171 1.59 0.40 -4.06
CA GLY A 171 0.64 1.30 -3.42
C GLY A 171 0.63 1.21 -1.89
N THR A 172 0.84 0.04 -1.29
CA THR A 172 0.87 -0.05 0.18
C THR A 172 2.10 0.63 0.77
N MET A 173 3.23 0.58 0.04
CA MET A 173 4.43 1.31 0.42
C MET A 173 4.24 2.82 0.19
N HIS A 174 3.56 3.23 -0.88
CA HIS A 174 3.17 4.63 -1.09
C HIS A 174 2.36 5.18 0.08
N LEU A 175 1.36 4.44 0.57
CA LEU A 175 0.58 4.87 1.74
C LEU A 175 1.40 4.89 3.03
N THR A 176 2.36 3.99 3.18
CA THR A 176 3.29 4.00 4.34
C THR A 176 4.17 5.25 4.30
N VAL A 177 4.71 5.59 3.13
CA VAL A 177 5.45 6.84 2.88
C VAL A 177 4.57 8.05 3.20
N GLU A 178 3.34 8.07 2.70
CA GLU A 178 2.39 9.16 2.93
C GLU A 178 1.98 9.29 4.39
N THR A 179 1.82 8.17 5.11
CA THR A 179 1.56 8.18 6.54
C THR A 179 2.69 8.86 7.31
N ILE A 180 3.95 8.54 6.98
CA ILE A 180 5.12 9.20 7.58
C ILE A 180 5.15 10.69 7.20
N LEU A 181 4.97 11.04 5.92
CA LEU A 181 5.01 12.43 5.44
C LEU A 181 3.89 13.31 6.00
N GLN A 182 2.71 12.74 6.25
CA GLN A 182 1.58 13.47 6.82
C GLN A 182 1.64 13.56 8.34
N GLY A 183 2.19 12.54 9.02
CA GLY A 183 2.40 12.54 10.47
C GLY A 183 3.55 13.45 10.91
N GLU A 184 4.71 13.31 10.27
CA GLU A 184 5.93 14.04 10.66
C GLU A 184 6.09 15.38 9.92
N GLY A 185 5.28 15.62 8.89
CA GLY A 185 5.44 16.74 7.97
C GLY A 185 6.48 16.46 6.88
N TRP A 186 6.51 17.30 5.84
CA TRP A 186 7.29 17.02 4.63
C TRP A 186 8.78 16.85 4.89
N ASP A 187 9.42 17.82 5.56
CA ASP A 187 10.88 17.82 5.70
C ASP A 187 11.38 16.73 6.66
N GLU A 188 10.76 16.60 7.84
CA GLU A 188 11.13 15.56 8.81
C GLU A 188 10.75 14.17 8.30
N GLY A 189 9.57 14.01 7.68
CA GLY A 189 9.17 12.73 7.10
C GLY A 189 10.12 12.27 5.99
N TRP A 190 10.60 13.17 5.12
CA TRP A 190 11.64 12.82 4.16
C TRP A 190 12.99 12.49 4.81
N SER A 191 13.36 13.18 5.89
CA SER A 191 14.54 12.83 6.68
C SER A 191 14.44 11.42 7.26
N THR A 192 13.29 11.05 7.84
CA THR A 192 12.99 9.69 8.30
C THR A 192 13.12 8.67 7.16
N LEU A 193 12.51 8.94 6.01
CA LEU A 193 12.54 8.02 4.86
C LEU A 193 13.97 7.85 4.31
N LEU A 194 14.74 8.94 4.15
CA LEU A 194 16.11 8.90 3.65
C LEU A 194 17.05 8.18 4.63
N ARG A 195 16.91 8.42 5.94
CA ARG A 195 17.71 7.74 6.96
C ARG A 195 17.38 6.25 7.05
N MET A 196 16.09 5.90 7.03
CA MET A 196 15.65 4.50 7.00
C MET A 196 16.19 3.78 5.76
N SER A 197 16.13 4.46 4.62
CA SER A 197 16.62 3.92 3.35
C SER A 197 18.15 3.80 3.31
N GLY A 198 18.87 4.76 3.90
CA GLY A 198 20.32 4.68 4.08
C GLY A 198 20.76 3.52 4.96
N ASN A 199 19.89 3.08 5.89
CA ASN A 199 20.07 1.87 6.69
C ASN A 199 19.61 0.59 6.00
N SER A 200 18.90 0.68 4.87
CA SER A 200 18.37 -0.49 4.19
C SER A 200 19.46 -1.28 3.49
N SER A 201 19.41 -2.61 3.52
CA SER A 201 20.27 -3.49 2.72
C SER A 201 19.68 -3.79 1.34
N ALA A 202 18.37 -3.61 1.15
CA ALA A 202 17.68 -3.95 -0.09
C ALA A 202 16.44 -3.09 -0.36
N VAL A 203 16.18 -2.81 -1.63
CA VAL A 203 14.88 -2.33 -2.13
C VAL A 203 14.23 -3.47 -2.91
N THR A 204 13.19 -4.07 -2.34
CA THR A 204 12.52 -5.22 -2.94
C THR A 204 11.74 -4.83 -4.20
N GLU A 205 11.45 -5.82 -5.05
CA GLU A 205 10.69 -5.60 -6.29
C GLU A 205 9.20 -5.36 -6.02
N ARG A 206 8.68 -5.91 -4.92
CA ARG A 206 7.27 -5.84 -4.50
C ARG A 206 7.18 -5.79 -2.97
N SER A 207 6.07 -5.27 -2.42
CA SER A 207 5.91 -5.14 -0.96
C SER A 207 6.00 -6.44 -0.19
N PHE A 208 5.53 -7.56 -0.75
CA PHE A 208 5.61 -8.85 -0.07
C PHE A 208 7.05 -9.38 0.03
N GLY A 209 8.01 -8.80 -0.71
CA GLY A 209 9.43 -9.13 -0.53
C GLY A 209 9.98 -8.69 0.82
N VAL A 210 9.41 -7.67 1.47
CA VAL A 210 9.82 -7.23 2.81
C VAL A 210 9.49 -8.30 3.87
N PRO A 211 8.22 -8.74 4.05
CA PRO A 211 7.92 -9.80 4.99
C PRO A 211 8.63 -11.11 4.62
N ASP A 212 8.79 -11.46 3.34
CA ASP A 212 9.55 -12.65 2.95
C ASP A 212 11.01 -12.61 3.44
N GLY A 213 11.69 -11.48 3.23
CA GLY A 213 13.07 -11.27 3.68
C GLY A 213 13.22 -11.19 5.21
N VAL A 214 12.23 -10.64 5.91
CA VAL A 214 12.23 -10.67 7.39
C VAL A 214 11.96 -12.09 7.89
N ASN A 215 10.99 -12.81 7.32
CA ASN A 215 10.64 -14.19 7.70
C ASN A 215 11.82 -15.15 7.57
N ASN A 216 12.60 -15.03 6.49
CA ASN A 216 13.75 -15.88 6.22
C ASN A 216 15.08 -15.36 6.82
N GLY A 217 15.09 -14.17 7.42
CA GLY A 217 16.26 -13.59 8.06
C GLY A 217 17.29 -12.96 7.11
N GLN A 218 16.91 -12.59 5.88
CA GLN A 218 17.73 -11.78 4.97
C GLN A 218 18.02 -10.38 5.53
N PHE A 219 17.06 -9.80 6.25
CA PHE A 219 17.20 -8.56 7.02
C PHE A 219 16.30 -8.60 8.26
N GLY A 220 16.58 -7.74 9.23
CA GLY A 220 16.00 -7.81 10.56
C GLY A 220 14.61 -7.20 10.70
N ALA A 221 14.32 -6.13 9.95
CA ALA A 221 13.03 -5.45 9.99
C ALA A 221 12.71 -4.70 8.70
N GLY A 222 11.47 -4.23 8.57
CA GLY A 222 11.09 -3.33 7.49
C GLY A 222 9.68 -2.74 7.65
N PRO A 223 9.39 -1.61 6.99
CA PRO A 223 8.05 -1.07 6.93
C PRO A 223 7.14 -1.98 6.10
N VAL A 224 5.96 -2.29 6.65
CA VAL A 224 4.92 -3.06 5.97
C VAL A 224 3.53 -2.54 6.32
N ILE A 225 2.56 -2.88 5.46
CA ILE A 225 1.15 -2.85 5.82
C ILE A 225 0.85 -4.04 6.74
N ASP A 226 -0.01 -3.82 7.73
CA ASP A 226 -0.20 -4.71 8.87
C ASP A 226 -0.47 -6.17 8.51
N PHE A 227 -1.34 -6.44 7.54
CA PHE A 227 -1.71 -7.81 7.21
C PHE A 227 -0.52 -8.66 6.75
N PHE A 228 0.55 -8.07 6.22
CA PHE A 228 1.79 -8.81 5.94
C PHE A 228 2.56 -9.19 7.21
N GLY A 229 2.61 -8.29 8.19
CA GLY A 229 3.22 -8.58 9.50
C GLY A 229 2.38 -9.57 10.29
N LEU A 230 1.07 -9.35 10.35
CA LEU A 230 0.12 -10.20 11.05
C LEU A 230 0.05 -11.59 10.43
N SER A 231 -0.04 -11.74 9.10
CA SER A 231 -0.09 -13.06 8.48
C SER A 231 1.17 -13.87 8.74
N SER A 232 2.33 -13.23 8.72
CA SER A 232 3.61 -13.86 9.07
C SER A 232 3.63 -14.31 10.53
N LYS A 233 3.23 -13.43 11.46
CA LYS A 233 3.14 -13.74 12.89
C LYS A 233 2.15 -14.89 13.19
N TYR A 234 0.93 -14.82 12.65
CA TYR A 234 -0.10 -15.84 12.88
C TYR A 234 0.18 -17.15 12.15
N SER A 235 0.97 -17.12 11.07
CA SER A 235 1.55 -18.30 10.41
C SER A 235 2.80 -18.85 11.12
N LYS A 236 3.12 -18.35 12.32
CA LYS A 236 4.18 -18.85 13.22
C LYS A 236 5.61 -18.68 12.71
N PHE A 237 5.85 -17.72 11.81
CA PHE A 237 7.21 -17.23 11.56
C PHE A 237 7.77 -16.55 12.83
N PRO A 238 9.09 -16.49 13.02
CA PRO A 238 9.71 -15.91 14.21
C PRO A 238 9.71 -14.37 14.17
N VAL A 239 8.56 -13.78 13.83
CA VAL A 239 8.41 -12.35 13.59
C VAL A 239 7.35 -11.76 14.49
N GLU A 240 7.52 -10.49 14.79
CA GLU A 240 6.54 -9.65 15.46
C GLU A 240 6.18 -8.47 14.58
N PHE A 241 5.03 -7.88 14.85
CA PHE A 241 4.54 -6.69 14.16
C PHE A 241 4.13 -5.64 15.18
N VAL A 242 4.50 -4.38 14.91
CA VAL A 242 4.16 -3.23 15.75
C VAL A 242 3.63 -2.09 14.90
N TYR A 243 2.63 -1.39 15.44
CA TYR A 243 2.17 -0.11 14.91
C TYR A 243 2.89 1.02 15.67
N PRO A 244 3.69 1.86 14.98
CA PRO A 244 4.21 3.12 15.51
C PRO A 244 3.10 4.07 15.94
N SER A 245 3.43 5.09 16.74
CA SER A 245 2.45 6.13 17.11
C SER A 245 2.06 7.01 15.92
N GLU A 246 3.00 7.25 15.00
CA GLU A 246 2.77 7.87 13.69
C GLU A 246 2.32 6.81 12.66
N THR A 247 1.14 6.23 12.89
CA THR A 247 0.44 5.37 11.92
C THR A 247 -0.89 6.00 11.53
N ALA A 248 -1.57 5.43 10.53
CA ALA A 248 -2.99 5.61 10.27
C ALA A 248 -3.68 4.23 10.15
N ILE A 249 -5.00 4.19 10.30
CA ILE A 249 -5.83 3.08 9.81
C ILE A 249 -6.68 3.64 8.68
N VAL A 250 -6.59 3.03 7.51
CA VAL A 250 -7.41 3.41 6.35
C VAL A 250 -8.08 2.18 5.73
N PRO A 251 -9.21 2.37 5.01
CA PRO A 251 -9.85 1.30 4.29
C PRO A 251 -9.02 0.83 3.07
N ALA A 252 -8.95 -0.49 2.89
CA ALA A 252 -8.77 -1.10 1.59
C ALA A 252 -10.13 -1.14 0.89
N ASN A 253 -10.19 -0.63 -0.34
CA ASN A 253 -11.44 -0.39 -1.03
C ASN A 253 -11.69 -1.40 -2.14
N ILE A 254 -12.96 -1.51 -2.52
CA ILE A 254 -13.46 -2.27 -3.66
C ILE A 254 -14.43 -1.39 -4.45
N ALA A 255 -14.36 -1.44 -5.77
CA ALA A 255 -15.20 -0.61 -6.63
C ALA A 255 -15.62 -1.35 -7.89
N LEU A 256 -16.79 -0.95 -8.39
CA LEU A 256 -17.29 -1.35 -9.69
C LEU A 256 -16.69 -0.45 -10.77
N ILE A 257 -16.17 -1.03 -11.84
CA ILE A 257 -15.55 -0.27 -12.93
C ILE A 257 -16.61 0.14 -13.96
N GLN A 258 -16.61 1.41 -14.35
CA GLN A 258 -17.50 1.95 -15.35
C GLN A 258 -17.25 1.32 -16.73
N GLY A 259 -18.31 0.81 -17.35
CA GLY A 259 -18.26 0.20 -18.68
C GLY A 259 -17.72 -1.22 -18.69
N ALA A 260 -17.79 -1.95 -17.57
CA ALA A 260 -17.63 -3.41 -17.56
C ALA A 260 -18.84 -4.12 -18.22
N LYS A 261 -18.70 -5.40 -18.56
CA LYS A 261 -19.77 -6.18 -19.23
C LYS A 261 -20.74 -6.78 -18.23
N ASN A 262 -20.23 -7.40 -17.17
CA ASN A 262 -21.01 -8.22 -16.24
C ASN A 262 -21.22 -7.48 -14.92
N THR A 263 -21.79 -6.27 -15.00
CA THR A 263 -21.90 -5.33 -13.88
C THR A 263 -22.69 -5.89 -12.70
N GLU A 264 -23.77 -6.63 -12.96
CA GLU A 264 -24.63 -7.20 -11.90
C GLU A 264 -23.92 -8.34 -11.16
N GLU A 265 -23.17 -9.18 -11.87
CA GLU A 265 -22.32 -10.19 -11.25
C GLU A 265 -21.16 -9.55 -10.46
N GLY A 266 -20.57 -8.47 -10.97
CA GLY A 266 -19.58 -7.68 -10.25
C GLY A 266 -20.12 -7.12 -8.93
N LYS A 267 -21.35 -6.59 -8.93
CA LYS A 267 -22.07 -6.16 -7.73
C LYS A 267 -22.31 -7.29 -6.73
N LYS A 268 -22.65 -8.51 -7.20
CA LYS A 268 -22.78 -9.69 -6.32
C LYS A 268 -21.45 -10.03 -5.65
N PHE A 269 -20.33 -9.93 -6.37
CA PHE A 269 -19.00 -10.13 -5.78
C PHE A 269 -18.70 -9.09 -4.71
N ILE A 270 -18.94 -7.80 -5.01
CA ILE A 270 -18.76 -6.71 -4.04
C ILE A 270 -19.60 -6.96 -2.77
N ALA A 271 -20.91 -7.23 -2.93
CA ALA A 271 -21.82 -7.53 -1.83
C ALA A 271 -21.33 -8.72 -0.98
N PHE A 272 -20.84 -9.79 -1.63
CA PHE A 272 -20.29 -10.95 -0.95
C PHE A 272 -19.06 -10.57 -0.12
N THR A 273 -18.14 -9.76 -0.64
CA THR A 273 -16.94 -9.36 0.10
C THR A 273 -17.25 -8.54 1.36
N LEU A 274 -18.37 -7.84 1.37
CA LEU A 274 -18.85 -7.02 2.49
C LEU A 274 -19.78 -7.78 3.44
N SER A 275 -20.25 -8.97 3.04
CA SER A 275 -21.08 -9.83 3.89
C SER A 275 -20.29 -10.35 5.10
N GLN A 276 -21.00 -10.80 6.14
CA GLN A 276 -20.34 -11.43 7.30
C GLN A 276 -19.42 -12.59 6.87
N ALA A 277 -19.87 -13.45 5.96
CA ALA A 277 -19.07 -14.57 5.47
C ALA A 277 -17.79 -14.11 4.76
N GLY A 278 -17.87 -13.05 3.92
CA GLY A 278 -16.69 -12.48 3.28
C GLY A 278 -15.73 -11.86 4.29
N GLN A 279 -16.25 -11.15 5.29
CA GLN A 279 -15.45 -10.49 6.33
C GLN A 279 -14.77 -11.50 7.26
N GLU A 280 -15.40 -12.65 7.54
CA GLU A 280 -14.78 -13.74 8.29
C GLU A 280 -13.55 -14.31 7.57
N LEU A 281 -13.50 -14.32 6.23
CA LEU A 281 -12.31 -14.77 5.47
C LEU A 281 -11.08 -13.90 5.76
N LEU A 282 -11.25 -12.62 6.11
CA LEU A 282 -10.12 -11.73 6.41
C LEU A 282 -9.32 -12.19 7.63
N LEU A 283 -9.96 -12.92 8.54
CA LEU A 283 -9.37 -13.41 9.80
C LEU A 283 -8.58 -14.71 9.63
N GLU A 284 -8.59 -15.32 8.44
CA GLU A 284 -7.78 -16.51 8.19
C GLU A 284 -6.29 -16.19 8.41
N PRO A 285 -5.51 -17.04 9.11
CA PRO A 285 -4.11 -16.73 9.45
C PRO A 285 -3.23 -16.32 8.26
N LYS A 286 -3.45 -16.89 7.07
CA LYS A 286 -2.69 -16.54 5.86
C LYS A 286 -3.08 -15.20 5.23
N ILE A 287 -4.28 -14.70 5.53
CA ILE A 287 -4.80 -13.42 5.03
C ILE A 287 -4.53 -12.32 6.04
N SER A 288 -4.92 -12.56 7.29
CA SER A 288 -4.72 -11.70 8.45
C SER A 288 -4.99 -10.20 8.22
N ARG A 289 -6.14 -9.88 7.64
CA ARG A 289 -6.61 -8.50 7.45
C ARG A 289 -7.64 -8.11 8.50
N LEU A 290 -7.80 -6.82 8.71
CA LEU A 290 -8.79 -6.29 9.65
C LEU A 290 -10.13 -6.12 8.94
N PRO A 291 -11.24 -6.67 9.47
CA PRO A 291 -12.56 -6.49 8.89
C PRO A 291 -13.08 -5.07 9.09
N VAL A 292 -13.95 -4.62 8.19
CA VAL A 292 -14.70 -3.36 8.33
C VAL A 292 -15.95 -3.52 9.21
N LEU A 293 -16.43 -4.75 9.40
CA LEU A 293 -17.54 -5.02 10.31
C LEU A 293 -17.09 -4.93 11.78
N PRO A 294 -17.96 -4.44 12.68
CA PRO A 294 -17.67 -4.43 14.12
C PRO A 294 -17.33 -5.82 14.64
N TYR A 295 -16.34 -5.92 15.53
CA TYR A 295 -15.89 -7.21 16.09
C TYR A 295 -17.00 -7.95 16.86
N SER A 296 -17.99 -7.23 17.38
CA SER A 296 -19.19 -7.82 18.00
C SER A 296 -19.99 -8.71 17.04
N MET A 297 -19.91 -8.46 15.73
CA MET A 297 -20.54 -9.28 14.70
C MET A 297 -19.70 -10.48 14.26
N LEU A 298 -18.43 -10.52 14.66
CA LEU A 298 -17.46 -11.57 14.33
C LEU A 298 -17.03 -12.34 15.60
N ALA A 299 -17.90 -12.34 16.62
CA ALA A 299 -17.63 -12.91 17.91
C ALA A 299 -17.23 -14.40 17.80
N GLY A 300 -16.16 -14.77 18.49
CA GLY A 300 -15.60 -16.13 18.45
C GLY A 300 -14.78 -16.45 17.19
N LYS A 301 -14.66 -15.53 16.23
CA LYS A 301 -13.81 -15.69 15.03
C LYS A 301 -12.52 -14.87 15.09
N ILE A 302 -12.47 -13.81 15.89
CA ILE A 302 -11.29 -12.96 16.04
C ILE A 302 -10.16 -13.78 16.70
N PRO A 303 -8.98 -13.90 16.06
CA PRO A 303 -7.85 -14.60 16.67
C PRO A 303 -7.41 -13.95 17.99
N GLN A 304 -6.85 -14.74 18.90
CA GLN A 304 -6.33 -14.19 20.15
C GLN A 304 -5.16 -13.23 19.88
N GLY A 305 -5.21 -12.03 20.50
CA GLY A 305 -4.17 -11.00 20.35
C GLY A 305 -4.23 -10.23 19.03
N TYR A 306 -5.29 -10.42 18.25
CA TYR A 306 -5.51 -9.69 17.00
C TYR A 306 -5.75 -8.21 17.28
N PRO A 307 -5.16 -7.30 16.48
CA PRO A 307 -5.29 -5.87 16.73
C PRO A 307 -6.72 -5.38 16.55
N ASP A 308 -7.20 -4.54 17.46
CA ASP A 308 -8.48 -3.85 17.29
C ASP A 308 -8.28 -2.56 16.46
N PRO A 309 -8.86 -2.47 15.24
CA PRO A 309 -8.70 -1.29 14.39
C PRO A 309 -9.22 -0.01 15.06
N ALA A 310 -10.26 -0.08 15.88
CA ALA A 310 -10.82 1.10 16.56
C ALA A 310 -9.87 1.63 17.63
N GLU A 311 -9.22 0.75 18.39
CA GLU A 311 -8.21 1.14 19.38
C GLU A 311 -6.95 1.71 18.71
N ILE A 312 -6.54 1.16 17.56
CA ILE A 312 -5.42 1.72 16.80
C ILE A 312 -5.79 3.10 16.25
N ALA A 313 -6.97 3.26 15.66
CA ALA A 313 -7.44 4.54 15.15
C ALA A 313 -7.54 5.62 16.25
N LYS A 314 -7.90 5.24 17.49
CA LYS A 314 -7.95 6.17 18.63
C LYS A 314 -6.57 6.69 19.06
N ARG A 315 -5.53 5.86 19.01
CA ARG A 315 -4.16 6.24 19.41
C ARG A 315 -3.31 6.79 18.26
N SER A 316 -3.79 6.64 17.03
CA SER A 316 -3.18 7.13 15.80
C SER A 316 -3.02 8.65 15.81
N LYS A 317 -1.80 9.14 15.61
CA LYS A 317 -1.54 10.59 15.50
C LYS A 317 -1.81 11.13 14.10
N VAL A 318 -1.75 10.26 13.08
CA VAL A 318 -1.94 10.67 11.70
C VAL A 318 -3.42 10.71 11.36
N GLN A 319 -3.87 11.88 10.90
CA GLN A 319 -5.18 12.09 10.30
C GLN A 319 -5.01 12.02 8.78
N PHE A 320 -5.06 10.80 8.24
CA PHE A 320 -4.71 10.58 6.83
C PHE A 320 -5.63 11.35 5.88
N ASN A 321 -5.04 12.05 4.93
CA ASN A 321 -5.71 12.81 3.88
C ASN A 321 -5.43 12.16 2.52
N ALA A 322 -6.44 11.48 1.97
CA ALA A 322 -6.33 10.80 0.69
C ALA A 322 -6.25 11.75 -0.50
N ASP A 323 -6.92 12.92 -0.44
CA ASP A 323 -6.83 13.94 -1.49
C ASP A 323 -5.41 14.49 -1.61
N LEU A 324 -4.77 14.77 -0.48
CA LEU A 324 -3.38 15.21 -0.44
C LEU A 324 -2.46 14.12 -1.01
N SER A 325 -2.59 12.88 -0.53
CA SER A 325 -1.84 11.71 -1.03
C SER A 325 -2.01 11.56 -2.56
N GLN A 326 -3.24 11.61 -3.04
CA GLN A 326 -3.58 11.52 -4.46
C GLN A 326 -3.01 12.68 -5.28
N SER A 327 -3.02 13.90 -4.76
CA SER A 327 -2.55 15.09 -5.48
C SER A 327 -1.05 15.02 -5.78
N ARG A 328 -0.25 14.43 -4.88
CA ARG A 328 1.21 14.30 -4.98
C ARG A 328 1.70 12.89 -5.30
N TYR A 329 0.80 11.98 -5.65
CA TYR A 329 1.07 10.56 -5.89
C TYR A 329 2.30 10.31 -6.78
N TYR A 330 2.31 10.90 -7.98
CA TYR A 330 3.39 10.72 -8.95
C TYR A 330 4.67 11.46 -8.56
N VAL A 331 4.57 12.61 -7.90
CA VAL A 331 5.74 13.38 -7.45
C VAL A 331 6.49 12.63 -6.36
N VAL A 332 5.79 12.12 -5.35
CA VAL A 332 6.41 11.36 -4.26
C VAL A 332 7.09 10.09 -4.78
N GLN A 333 6.45 9.39 -5.73
CA GLN A 333 7.06 8.22 -6.37
C GLN A 333 8.31 8.55 -7.16
N SER A 334 8.25 9.53 -8.06
CA SER A 334 9.40 9.95 -8.86
C SER A 334 10.53 10.45 -7.96
N LEU A 335 10.23 11.28 -6.97
CA LEU A 335 11.24 11.79 -6.03
C LEU A 335 11.90 10.67 -5.24
N TYR A 336 11.13 9.71 -4.72
CA TYR A 336 11.68 8.55 -4.00
C TYR A 336 12.57 7.71 -4.91
N ASP A 337 12.16 7.46 -6.16
CA ASP A 337 12.98 6.68 -7.07
C ASP A 337 14.31 7.35 -7.41
N GLN A 338 14.29 8.66 -7.68
CA GLN A 338 15.49 9.41 -8.04
C GLN A 338 16.45 9.65 -6.86
N THR A 339 15.94 9.68 -5.62
CA THR A 339 16.74 9.97 -4.41
C THR A 339 17.12 8.72 -3.62
N VAL A 340 16.28 7.68 -3.65
CA VAL A 340 16.48 6.44 -2.89
C VAL A 340 16.68 5.25 -3.82
N THR A 341 15.68 4.88 -4.62
CA THR A 341 15.70 3.59 -5.34
C THR A 341 16.91 3.45 -6.26
N PHE A 342 17.21 4.49 -7.05
CA PHE A 342 18.32 4.49 -8.00
C PHE A 342 19.65 4.93 -7.37
N ARG A 343 19.61 5.43 -6.13
CA ARG A 343 20.77 6.04 -5.45
C ARG A 343 21.07 5.37 -4.11
N LEU A 344 20.53 4.17 -3.88
CA LEU A 344 20.63 3.48 -2.59
C LEU A 344 22.10 3.29 -2.19
N LYS A 345 22.97 2.91 -3.11
CA LYS A 345 24.40 2.68 -2.82
C LYS A 345 25.10 3.96 -2.38
N GLU A 346 24.84 5.07 -3.07
CA GLU A 346 25.38 6.37 -2.74
C GLU A 346 24.82 6.89 -1.40
N LEU A 347 23.52 6.72 -1.15
CA LEU A 347 22.86 7.07 0.10
C LEU A 347 23.40 6.25 1.29
N GLN A 348 23.60 4.94 1.11
CA GLN A 348 24.24 4.05 2.08
C GLN A 348 25.67 4.50 2.36
N ALA A 349 26.45 4.85 1.33
CA ALA A 349 27.83 5.29 1.50
C ALA A 349 27.92 6.61 2.30
N ALA A 350 27.04 7.58 2.01
CA ALA A 350 26.94 8.82 2.76
C ALA A 350 26.51 8.59 4.22
N THR A 351 25.47 7.77 4.42
CA THR A 351 24.97 7.39 5.75
C THR A 351 26.07 6.72 6.58
N LYS A 352 26.78 5.74 6.01
CA LYS A 352 27.89 5.06 6.67
C LYS A 352 29.03 6.02 7.01
N ALA A 353 29.41 6.90 6.09
CA ALA A 353 30.49 7.85 6.32
C ALA A 353 30.18 8.79 7.50
N ILE A 354 28.92 9.24 7.62
CA ILE A 354 28.46 10.05 8.75
C ILE A 354 28.56 9.25 10.05
N TYR A 355 28.04 8.03 10.10
CA TYR A 355 28.10 7.19 11.30
C TYR A 355 29.53 6.84 11.72
N ASP A 356 30.40 6.48 10.77
CA ASP A 356 31.81 6.19 11.04
C ASP A 356 32.53 7.42 11.62
N ALA A 357 32.24 8.61 11.09
CA ALA A 357 32.82 9.85 11.58
C ALA A 357 32.33 10.20 12.99
N GLU A 358 31.01 10.09 13.24
CA GLU A 358 30.42 10.30 14.57
C GLU A 358 30.98 9.32 15.61
N ALA A 359 31.10 8.04 15.25
CA ALA A 359 31.67 7.02 16.12
C ALA A 359 33.15 7.28 16.43
N LYS A 360 33.93 7.71 15.43
CA LYS A 360 35.36 8.03 15.62
C LYS A 360 35.58 9.27 16.49
N LEU A 361 34.75 10.30 16.32
CA LEU A 361 34.89 11.59 16.99
C LEU A 361 34.33 11.58 18.42
N GLY A 362 33.35 10.73 18.72
CA GLY A 362 32.66 10.74 20.00
C GLY A 362 32.08 12.12 20.31
N ASP A 363 32.40 12.68 21.48
CA ASP A 363 31.90 14.00 21.88
C ASP A 363 32.39 15.15 20.99
N LYS A 364 33.53 14.99 20.29
CA LYS A 364 34.01 16.00 19.33
C LYS A 364 33.06 16.19 18.15
N ALA A 365 32.19 15.21 17.85
CA ALA A 365 31.19 15.34 16.79
C ALA A 365 30.11 16.39 17.10
N LYS A 366 30.03 16.86 18.35
CA LYS A 366 28.95 17.72 18.86
C LYS A 366 29.31 19.20 18.90
N SER A 367 30.59 19.58 18.73
CA SER A 367 31.02 20.98 18.75
C SER A 367 32.12 21.30 17.74
N GLY A 368 32.31 22.59 17.47
CA GLY A 368 33.36 23.11 16.60
C GLY A 368 33.25 22.65 15.15
N ARG A 369 34.40 22.62 14.46
CA ARG A 369 34.45 22.39 13.01
C ARG A 369 33.93 21.00 12.60
N ALA A 370 34.18 19.97 13.42
CA ALA A 370 33.69 18.63 13.12
C ALA A 370 32.15 18.57 13.13
N ALA A 371 31.50 19.23 14.10
CA ALA A 371 30.04 19.30 14.16
C ALA A 371 29.43 20.05 12.98
N GLU A 372 30.05 21.15 12.53
CA GLU A 372 29.61 21.90 11.35
C GLU A 372 29.67 21.05 10.08
N LEU A 373 30.78 20.35 9.86
CA LEU A 373 30.98 19.46 8.72
C LEU A 373 29.96 18.31 8.72
N LEU A 374 29.74 17.69 9.88
CA LEU A 374 28.74 16.64 10.02
C LEU A 374 27.32 17.17 9.84
N ALA A 375 27.00 18.39 10.31
CA ALA A 375 25.70 19.00 10.08
C ALA A 375 25.44 19.24 8.58
N GLN A 376 26.45 19.69 7.84
CA GLN A 376 26.36 19.85 6.38
C GLN A 376 26.20 18.49 5.69
N ALA A 377 26.98 17.48 6.09
CA ALA A 377 26.86 16.12 5.55
C ALA A 377 25.46 15.54 5.78
N ARG A 378 24.91 15.67 7.00
CA ARG A 378 23.55 15.24 7.33
C ARG A 378 22.51 15.97 6.49
N LYS A 379 22.63 17.29 6.33
CA LYS A 379 21.72 18.07 5.49
C LYS A 379 21.72 17.63 4.04
N LEU A 380 22.90 17.36 3.47
CA LEU A 380 23.00 16.86 2.09
C LEU A 380 22.43 15.44 1.92
N THR A 381 22.54 14.61 2.97
CA THR A 381 22.13 13.19 2.90
C THR A 381 20.66 12.99 3.21
N TRP A 382 20.11 13.73 4.18
CA TRP A 382 18.82 13.45 4.80
C TRP A 382 17.82 14.61 4.72
N ALA A 383 18.05 15.62 3.88
CA ALA A 383 17.03 16.63 3.58
C ALA A 383 16.37 16.34 2.21
N PRO A 384 15.08 16.64 2.03
CA PRO A 384 14.44 16.51 0.73
C PRO A 384 15.01 17.50 -0.29
N LEU A 385 14.96 17.14 -1.58
CA LEU A 385 15.43 18.01 -2.67
C LEU A 385 14.48 19.17 -2.99
N ILE A 386 13.20 18.97 -2.72
CA ILE A 386 12.13 19.95 -2.87
C ILE A 386 11.47 20.18 -1.51
N ASP A 387 11.05 21.40 -1.23
CA ASP A 387 10.36 21.72 0.02
C ASP A 387 8.86 21.39 -0.05
N GLY A 388 8.19 21.47 1.10
CA GLY A 388 6.76 21.22 1.20
C GLY A 388 5.91 22.20 0.37
N LYS A 389 6.39 23.42 0.12
CA LYS A 389 5.69 24.40 -0.72
C LYS A 389 5.66 23.94 -2.17
N LYS A 390 6.80 23.50 -2.70
CA LYS A 390 6.89 22.99 -4.07
C LYS A 390 6.09 21.69 -4.22
N ALA A 391 6.13 20.83 -3.21
CA ALA A 391 5.34 19.60 -3.19
C ALA A 391 3.82 19.81 -3.12
N ALA A 392 3.37 21.02 -2.75
CA ALA A 392 1.96 21.41 -2.70
C ALA A 392 1.53 22.33 -3.86
N ASP A 393 2.46 22.71 -4.76
CA ASP A 393 2.20 23.62 -5.88
C ASP A 393 1.36 22.91 -6.97
N PRO A 394 0.11 23.33 -7.23
CA PRO A 394 -0.76 22.66 -8.20
C PRO A 394 -0.20 22.63 -9.63
N ALA A 395 0.50 23.68 -10.05
CA ALA A 395 1.09 23.74 -11.39
C ALA A 395 2.24 22.74 -11.52
N PHE A 396 3.02 22.57 -10.44
CA PHE A 396 4.07 21.57 -10.39
C PHE A 396 3.53 20.14 -10.34
N LEU A 397 2.52 19.88 -9.51
CA LEU A 397 1.86 18.57 -9.44
C LEU A 397 1.22 18.16 -10.79
N ALA A 398 0.65 19.13 -11.52
CA ALA A 398 0.05 18.91 -12.83
C ALA A 398 1.04 18.38 -13.88
N ILE A 399 2.33 18.73 -13.79
CA ILE A 399 3.37 18.20 -14.69
C ILE A 399 3.42 16.67 -14.59
N PHE A 400 3.47 16.13 -13.37
CA PHE A 400 3.58 14.69 -13.13
C PHE A 400 2.27 13.94 -13.34
N ALA A 401 1.13 14.61 -13.19
CA ALA A 401 -0.19 14.05 -13.48
C ALA A 401 -0.52 14.02 -14.99
N GLY A 402 0.29 14.69 -15.82
CA GLY A 402 0.10 14.80 -17.26
C GLY A 402 0.24 13.48 -18.02
N ASN A 403 -0.27 13.45 -19.25
CA ASN A 403 -0.18 12.28 -20.12
C ASN A 403 1.27 12.07 -20.59
N LYS A 404 1.94 11.03 -20.09
CA LYS A 404 3.33 10.70 -20.47
C LYS A 404 3.52 10.32 -21.95
N LYS A 405 2.44 10.09 -22.71
CA LYS A 405 2.52 9.90 -24.17
C LYS A 405 2.68 11.24 -24.92
N ASP A 406 2.41 12.37 -24.27
CA ASP A 406 2.73 13.69 -24.79
C ASP A 406 4.24 13.95 -24.66
N ALA A 407 4.88 14.27 -25.78
CA ALA A 407 6.33 14.43 -25.84
C ALA A 407 6.85 15.59 -24.97
N ALA A 408 6.11 16.71 -24.89
CA ALA A 408 6.52 17.87 -24.11
C ALA A 408 6.39 17.58 -22.60
N VAL A 409 5.29 16.95 -22.19
CA VAL A 409 5.10 16.50 -20.80
C VAL A 409 6.20 15.52 -20.40
N ASN A 410 6.45 14.50 -21.24
CA ASN A 410 7.46 13.50 -20.96
C ASN A 410 8.88 14.10 -20.87
N GLN A 411 9.20 15.07 -21.73
CA GLN A 411 10.48 15.79 -21.68
C GLN A 411 10.64 16.56 -20.36
N GLN A 412 9.60 17.28 -19.91
CA GLN A 412 9.64 18.02 -18.65
C GLN A 412 9.84 17.10 -17.44
N ILE A 413 9.09 15.99 -17.38
CA ILE A 413 9.24 14.99 -16.30
C ILE A 413 10.66 14.42 -16.31
N THR A 414 11.15 14.00 -17.48
CA THR A 414 12.50 13.41 -17.62
C THR A 414 13.59 14.39 -17.20
N GLN A 415 13.44 15.68 -17.52
CA GLN A 415 14.40 16.72 -17.11
C GLN A 415 14.44 16.88 -15.59
N LEU A 416 13.27 16.98 -14.94
CA LEU A 416 13.17 17.10 -13.48
C LEU A 416 13.73 15.85 -12.78
N GLU A 417 13.38 14.67 -13.28
CA GLU A 417 13.90 13.40 -12.77
C GLU A 417 15.43 13.31 -12.90
N GLY A 418 15.98 13.72 -14.04
CA GLY A 418 17.43 13.80 -14.27
C GLY A 418 18.13 14.78 -13.35
N GLU A 419 17.54 15.95 -13.11
CA GLU A 419 18.06 16.95 -12.16
C GLU A 419 18.12 16.38 -10.74
N TRP A 420 17.02 15.80 -10.25
CA TRP A 420 16.96 15.24 -8.91
C TRP A 420 17.93 14.08 -8.73
N ASN A 421 18.04 13.23 -9.73
CA ASN A 421 18.95 12.10 -9.75
C ASN A 421 20.42 12.54 -9.69
N GLY A 422 20.80 13.54 -10.48
CA GLY A 422 22.14 14.11 -10.50
C GLY A 422 22.47 14.86 -9.20
N ARG A 423 21.53 15.68 -8.71
CA ARG A 423 21.69 16.44 -7.46
C ARG A 423 21.78 15.53 -6.24
N SER A 424 20.98 14.46 -6.16
CA SER A 424 21.07 13.47 -5.07
C SER A 424 22.44 12.82 -5.03
N LYS A 425 22.94 12.37 -6.19
CA LYS A 425 24.28 11.78 -6.31
C LYS A 425 25.36 12.75 -5.83
N ALA A 426 25.36 13.99 -6.34
CA ALA A 426 26.32 15.01 -5.96
C ALA A 426 26.27 15.33 -4.45
N ASN A 427 25.06 15.43 -3.88
CA ASN A 427 24.87 15.64 -2.45
C ASN A 427 25.48 14.50 -1.62
N TYR A 428 25.23 13.24 -1.98
CA TYR A 428 25.74 12.08 -1.24
C TYR A 428 27.26 11.96 -1.35
N GLU A 429 27.84 12.19 -2.53
CA GLU A 429 29.29 12.22 -2.72
C GLU A 429 29.96 13.33 -1.89
N GLU A 430 29.36 14.52 -1.84
CA GLU A 430 29.87 15.62 -1.02
C GLU A 430 29.71 15.35 0.47
N ALA A 431 28.59 14.76 0.90
CA ALA A 431 28.39 14.35 2.28
C ALA A 431 29.47 13.35 2.74
N VAL A 432 29.85 12.39 1.89
CA VAL A 432 30.97 11.48 2.17
C VAL A 432 32.28 12.24 2.39
N LYS A 433 32.59 13.24 1.54
CA LYS A 433 33.81 14.04 1.70
C LYS A 433 33.80 14.83 3.01
N LEU A 434 32.70 15.50 3.31
CA LEU A 434 32.54 16.29 4.54
C LEU A 434 32.63 15.42 5.79
N ALA A 435 32.01 14.25 5.79
CA ALA A 435 32.11 13.31 6.91
C ALA A 435 33.56 12.79 7.11
N LYS A 436 34.28 12.51 6.01
CA LYS A 436 35.71 12.13 6.07
C LYS A 436 36.60 13.26 6.57
N GLN A 437 36.33 14.50 6.16
CA GLN A 437 37.03 15.68 6.68
C GLN A 437 36.76 15.87 8.18
N ALA A 438 35.52 15.70 8.62
CA ALA A 438 35.16 15.77 10.04
C ALA A 438 35.93 14.70 10.82
N ALA A 439 35.95 13.46 10.34
CA ALA A 439 36.64 12.33 10.96
C ALA A 439 38.17 12.50 11.03
N ALA A 440 38.77 13.49 10.35
CA ALA A 440 40.20 13.78 10.39
C ALA A 440 40.58 14.81 11.47
N LEU A 441 39.59 15.43 12.14
CA LEU A 441 39.75 16.35 13.28
C LEU A 441 39.73 15.57 14.62
#